data_AF-A0A956W4G7-F1
#
_entry.id   AF-A0A956W4G7-F1
#
_cell.length_a   1.000
_cell.length_b   1.000
_cell.length_c   1.000
_cell.angle_alpha   90.00
_cell.angle_beta   90.00
_cell.angle_gamma   90.00
#
_symmetry.space_group_name_H-M   'P 1'
#
loop_
_entity.id
_entity.type
_entity.pdbx_description
1 polymer ?
#
loop_
_entity_poly.entity_id
_entity_poly.type
_entity_poly.pdbx_seq_one_letter_code
_entity_poly.pdbx_strand_id
1 'polypeptide(L)' 'MVHIIHPHERDAGTAQTAGMRREAGVSAKTTGSKGLWMGTGVNDPGACSDVHHHGESESGIYIV' A
#
# COMPACT_ATOMS: atom_id res chain seq x y z
N MET A 1 22.59 -0.88 -7.02
CA MET A 1 21.93 -2.20 -6.89
C MET A 1 20.43 -1.97 -6.99
N VAL A 2 19.71 -2.79 -7.74
CA VAL A 2 18.24 -2.71 -7.89
C VAL A 2 17.62 -3.82 -7.06
N HIS A 3 16.53 -3.51 -6.36
CA HIS A 3 15.75 -4.49 -5.61
C HIS A 3 14.34 -4.55 -6.20
N ILE A 4 13.89 -5.75 -6.55
CA ILE A 4 12.60 -5.99 -7.19
C ILE A 4 11.70 -6.67 -6.16
N ILE A 5 10.49 -6.15 -5.99
CA ILE A 5 9.44 -6.77 -5.16
C ILE A 5 8.40 -7.36 -6.10
N HIS A 6 8.36 -8.69 -6.21
CA HIS A 6 7.37 -9.40 -6.99
C HIS A 6 5.99 -9.40 -6.29
N PRO A 7 4.88 -9.65 -7.02
CA PRO A 7 3.53 -9.63 -6.44
C PRO A 7 3.35 -10.51 -5.19
N HIS A 8 3.99 -11.68 -5.15
CA HIS A 8 3.90 -12.61 -4.02
C HIS A 8 4.79 -12.22 -2.83
N GLU A 9 5.68 -11.24 -3.01
CA GLU A 9 6.57 -10.71 -1.97
C GLU A 9 6.03 -9.43 -1.34
N ARG A 10 4.92 -8.90 -1.89
CA ARG A 10 4.26 -7.73 -1.31
C ARG A 10 3.71 -8.06 0.08
N ASP A 11 3.82 -7.09 0.97
CA ASP A 11 3.32 -7.25 2.33
C ASP A 11 1.80 -7.07 2.37
N ALA A 12 1.07 -8.17 2.53
CA ALA A 12 -0.38 -8.18 2.74
C ALA A 12 -0.79 -7.87 4.20
N GLY A 13 0.17 -7.81 5.13
CA GLY A 13 -0.05 -7.52 6.55
C GLY A 13 -0.38 -6.06 6.86
N THR A 14 -0.83 -5.28 5.88
CA THR A 14 -1.29 -3.90 6.11
C THR A 14 -2.64 -3.91 6.81
N ALA A 15 -2.95 -2.86 7.57
CA ALA A 15 -4.30 -2.69 8.12
C ALA A 15 -5.30 -2.71 6.95
N GLN A 16 -6.42 -3.42 7.09
CA GLN A 16 -7.45 -3.52 6.05
C GLN A 16 -8.75 -2.89 6.55
N THR A 17 -9.38 -2.12 5.66
CA THR A 17 -10.79 -1.75 5.79
C THR A 17 -11.63 -2.91 5.23
N ALA A 18 -12.81 -3.17 5.80
CA ALA A 18 -13.71 -4.17 5.23
C ALA A 18 -14.00 -3.89 3.74
N GLY A 19 -13.85 -4.90 2.88
CA GLY A 19 -14.03 -4.76 1.43
C GLY A 19 -12.86 -4.11 0.68
N MET A 20 -11.73 -3.85 1.35
CA MET A 20 -10.51 -3.34 0.73
C MET A 20 -9.34 -4.28 1.01
N ARG A 21 -8.56 -4.60 -0.02
CA ARG A 21 -7.27 -5.29 0.11
C ARG A 21 -6.14 -4.36 -0.29
N ARG A 22 -5.18 -4.18 0.61
CA ARG A 22 -3.96 -3.39 0.41
C ARG A 22 -2.72 -4.24 0.60
N GLU A 23 -1.80 -4.16 -0.36
CA GLU A 23 -0.52 -4.88 -0.34
C GLU A 23 0.62 -3.90 -0.58
N ALA A 24 1.58 -3.82 0.34
CA ALA A 24 2.70 -2.88 0.21
C ALA A 24 3.82 -3.47 -0.65
N GLY A 25 4.27 -2.73 -1.65
CA GLY A 25 5.46 -3.05 -2.44
C GLY A 25 6.70 -2.31 -1.93
N VAL A 26 6.61 -0.99 -1.78
CA VAL A 26 7.66 -0.15 -1.19
C VAL A 26 7.22 0.27 0.20
N SER A 27 8.00 -0.11 1.22
CA SER A 27 7.75 0.23 2.62
C SER A 27 9.01 0.05 3.46
N ALA A 28 8.97 0.43 4.73
CA ALA A 28 10.04 0.12 5.68
C ALA A 28 10.31 -1.39 5.79
N LYS A 29 9.27 -2.23 5.72
CA LYS A 29 9.37 -3.68 5.90
C LYS A 29 9.88 -4.41 4.65
N THR A 30 9.48 -3.96 3.46
CA THR A 30 9.87 -4.60 2.20
C THR A 30 11.21 -4.10 1.67
N THR A 31 11.45 -2.78 1.72
CA THR A 31 12.64 -2.16 1.10
C THR A 31 13.49 -1.32 2.07
N GLY A 32 13.09 -1.18 3.34
CA GLY A 32 13.76 -0.28 4.28
C GLY A 32 13.46 1.21 4.03
N SER A 33 12.44 1.52 3.24
CA SER A 33 12.05 2.90 2.92
C SER A 33 11.64 3.68 4.19
N LYS A 34 12.08 4.94 4.29
CA LYS A 34 11.83 5.81 5.45
C LYS A 34 10.80 6.91 5.24
N GLY A 35 10.46 7.21 3.98
CA GLY A 35 9.57 8.31 3.63
C GLY A 35 8.75 8.07 2.37
N LEU A 36 8.85 6.87 1.78
CA LEU A 36 8.04 6.49 0.63
C LEU A 36 7.29 5.21 0.95
N TRP A 37 5.99 5.24 0.72
CA TRP A 37 5.14 4.07 0.71
C TRP A 37 4.46 3.96 -0.66
N MET A 38 4.48 2.77 -1.24
CA MET A 38 3.73 2.49 -2.47
C MET A 38 3.26 1.04 -2.46
N GLY A 39 2.04 0.82 -2.93
CA GLY A 39 1.42 -0.48 -2.93
C GLY A 39 0.25 -0.55 -3.90
N THR A 40 -0.40 -1.70 -3.91
CA THR A 40 -1.63 -1.92 -4.67
C THR A 40 -2.83 -1.97 -3.73
N GLY A 41 -3.89 -1.27 -4.10
CA GLY A 41 -5.19 -1.34 -3.44
C GLY A 41 -6.24 -1.92 -4.38
N VAL A 42 -7.09 -2.81 -3.88
CA VAL A 42 -8.27 -3.31 -4.60
C VAL A 42 -9.47 -3.16 -3.67
N ASN A 43 -10.53 -2.53 -4.18
CA ASN A 43 -11.78 -2.33 -3.46
C ASN A 43 -12.87 -3.20 -4.10
N ASP A 44 -13.67 -3.83 -3.26
CA ASP A 44 -14.93 -4.43 -3.68
C ASP A 44 -15.92 -3.34 -4.13
N PRO A 45 -16.91 -3.66 -4.98
CA PRO A 45 -17.90 -2.68 -5.41
C PRO A 45 -18.59 -1.99 -4.23
N GLY A 46 -18.53 -0.66 -4.20
CA GLY A 46 -19.14 0.15 -3.13
C GLY A 46 -18.32 0.25 -1.84
N ALA A 47 -17.17 -0.44 -1.74
CA ALA A 47 -16.31 -0.33 -0.57
C ALA A 47 -15.54 1.01 -0.56
N CYS A 48 -15.47 1.61 0.63
CA CYS A 48 -14.75 2.84 0.92
C CYS A 48 -13.60 2.53 1.87
N SER A 49 -12.48 3.27 1.79
CA SER A 49 -11.47 3.21 2.83
C SER A 49 -11.97 3.90 4.11
N ASP A 50 -11.66 3.34 5.27
CA ASP A 50 -11.86 4.03 6.53
C ASP A 50 -10.95 5.28 6.61
N VAL A 51 -11.33 6.22 7.48
CA VAL A 51 -10.53 7.42 7.75
C VAL A 51 -9.17 7.02 8.32
N HIS A 52 -8.09 7.55 7.73
CA HIS A 52 -6.72 7.34 8.21
C HIS A 52 -5.81 8.54 7.87
N HIS A 53 -4.64 8.61 8.51
CA HIS A 53 -3.65 9.67 8.32
C HIS A 53 -2.38 9.15 7.64
N HIS A 54 -1.78 9.96 6.77
CA HIS A 54 -0.61 9.61 5.95
C HIS A 54 0.71 10.18 6.48
N GLY A 55 0.67 10.85 7.65
CA GLY A 55 1.83 11.57 8.18
C GLY A 55 2.15 12.80 7.34
N GLU A 56 3.42 13.19 7.34
CA GLU A 56 3.97 14.31 6.56
C GLU A 56 4.09 14.01 5.04
N SER A 57 3.38 13.00 4.54
CA SER A 57 3.55 12.48 3.17
C SER A 57 2.56 13.10 2.19
N GLU A 58 3.04 13.49 1.01
CA GLU A 58 2.16 13.66 -0.14
C GLU A 58 1.58 12.29 -0.57
N SER A 59 0.30 12.27 -0.94
CA SER A 59 -0.39 11.06 -1.35
C SER A 59 -0.87 11.16 -2.78
N GLY A 60 -0.57 10.13 -3.57
CA GLY A 60 -1.01 9.99 -4.95
C GLY A 60 -1.61 8.62 -5.19
N ILE A 61 -2.65 8.57 -6.03
CA ILE A 61 -3.28 7.33 -6.46
C ILE A 61 -3.39 7.38 -7.98
N TYR A 62 -2.96 6.29 -8.62
CA TYR A 62 -3.21 6.05 -10.04
C TYR A 62 -4.22 4.89 -10.15
N ILE A 63 -5.30 5.13 -10.87
CA ILE A 63 -6.38 4.16 -11.07
C ILE A 63 -6.15 3.45 -12.40
N VAL A 64 -6.25 2.12 -12.38
CA VAL A 64 -6.17 1.22 -13.53
C VAL A 64 -7.48 0.49 -13.78
#